data_AF-X8GSR2-F1
#
_entry.id   AF-X8GSR2-F1
#
_cell.length_a   1.000
_cell.length_b   1.000
_cell.length_c   1.000
_cell.angle_alpha   90.00
_cell.angle_beta   90.00
_cell.angle_gamma   90.00
#
_symmetry.space_group_name_H-M   'P 1'
#
loop_
_entity.id
_entity.type
_entity.pdbx_description
1 polymer ?
#
loop_
_entity_poly.entity_id
_entity_poly.type
_entity_poly.pdbx_seq_one_letter_code
_entity_poly.pdbx_strand_id
1 'polypeptide(L)'
;KQALDDARTEADKILDGFDEDMTRLQKQIDGLTRANEALQFENQGLKAKWDSSDAVPILYMGDEYEFYQGEIKDIILSVLSDSLSDIPPKSRRMDIVKDIIGANDYQKLSVAKAEEIKRLLKNYDGMSGRLRQALKDLGFEITEEGKHYKITYFGDGRYHTVFAKTPSDGRSGKNNAQAVIRMFF
;
A
#
# COMPACT_ATOMS: atom_id res chain seq x y z
N LYS A 1 -17.70 58.38 12.23
CA LYS A 1 -17.09 58.33 10.88
C LYS A 1 -15.99 57.28 10.83
N GLN A 2 -14.98 57.34 11.71
CA GLN A 2 -13.85 56.39 11.72
C GLN A 2 -14.24 54.92 11.92
N ALA A 3 -15.07 54.60 12.92
CA ALA A 3 -15.55 53.23 13.15
C ALA A 3 -16.37 52.62 11.99
N LEU A 4 -16.94 53.47 11.12
CA LEU A 4 -17.74 53.01 9.97
C LEU A 4 -16.84 52.76 8.74
N ASP A 5 -15.74 53.50 8.60
CA ASP A 5 -14.67 53.21 7.64
C ASP A 5 -13.87 51.97 8.04
N ASP A 6 -13.59 51.78 9.33
CA ASP A 6 -12.87 50.62 9.83
C ASP A 6 -13.66 49.32 9.58
N ALA A 7 -14.96 49.33 9.91
CA ALA A 7 -15.86 48.20 9.64
C ALA A 7 -16.02 47.89 8.15
N ARG A 8 -15.99 48.93 7.29
CA ARG A 8 -16.06 48.77 5.84
C ARG A 8 -14.77 48.16 5.29
N THR A 9 -13.63 48.62 5.79
CA THR A 9 -12.30 48.09 5.42
C THR A 9 -12.13 46.63 5.86
N GLU A 10 -12.68 46.25 7.03
CA GLU A 10 -12.67 44.87 7.51
C GLU A 10 -13.61 43.97 6.69
N ALA A 11 -14.80 44.46 6.33
CA ALA A 11 -15.71 43.76 5.43
C ALA A 11 -15.12 43.55 4.03
N ASP A 12 -14.44 44.56 3.48
CA ASP A 12 -13.77 44.47 2.17
C ASP A 12 -12.64 43.43 2.20
N LYS A 13 -11.82 43.40 3.26
CA LYS A 13 -10.78 42.36 3.43
C LYS A 13 -11.34 40.95 3.54
N ILE A 14 -12.48 40.79 4.21
CA ILE A 14 -13.15 39.50 4.33
C ILE A 14 -13.68 39.06 2.96
N LEU A 15 -14.31 39.97 2.21
CA LEU A 15 -14.81 39.71 0.86
C LEU A 15 -13.67 39.33 -0.10
N ASP A 16 -12.56 40.07 -0.08
CA ASP A 16 -11.38 39.76 -0.90
C ASP A 16 -10.84 38.36 -0.59
N GLY A 17 -10.76 37.98 0.69
CA GLY A 17 -10.35 36.62 1.10
C GLY A 17 -11.31 35.53 0.62
N PHE A 18 -12.62 35.81 0.61
CA PHE A 18 -13.63 34.89 0.07
C PHE A 18 -13.51 34.74 -1.45
N ASP A 19 -13.27 35.83 -2.18
CA ASP A 19 -13.09 35.80 -3.64
C ASP A 19 -11.81 35.05 -4.04
N GLU A 20 -10.74 35.21 -3.27
CA GLU A 20 -9.50 34.43 -3.43
C GLU A 20 -9.75 32.92 -3.23
N ASP A 21 -10.45 32.55 -2.16
CA ASP A 21 -10.77 31.15 -1.87
C ASP A 21 -11.73 30.55 -2.90
N MET A 22 -12.75 31.30 -3.33
CA MET A 22 -13.67 30.88 -4.39
C MET A 22 -12.90 30.59 -5.68
N THR A 23 -11.98 31.49 -6.06
CA THR A 23 -11.14 31.33 -7.25
C THR A 23 -10.22 30.11 -7.13
N ARG A 24 -9.64 29.88 -5.93
CA ARG A 24 -8.77 28.73 -5.66
C ARG A 24 -9.55 27.41 -5.76
N LEU A 25 -10.73 27.35 -5.15
CA LEU A 25 -11.59 26.16 -5.20
C LEU A 25 -12.08 25.87 -6.62
N GLN A 26 -12.47 26.90 -7.38
CA GLN A 26 -12.88 26.75 -8.77
C GLN A 26 -11.75 26.14 -9.62
N LYS A 27 -10.51 26.64 -9.45
CA LYS A 27 -9.33 26.07 -10.13
C LYS A 27 -9.06 24.62 -9.73
N GLN A 28 -9.27 24.27 -8.45
CA GLN A 28 -9.13 22.89 -8.00
C GLN A 28 -10.21 21.98 -8.60
N ILE A 29 -11.47 22.43 -8.64
CA ILE A 29 -12.57 21.71 -9.29
C ILE A 29 -12.25 21.48 -10.75
N ASP A 30 -11.86 22.51 -11.49
CA ASP A 30 -11.53 22.40 -12.91
C ASP A 30 -10.37 21.42 -13.15
N GLY A 31 -9.34 21.45 -12.30
CA GLY A 31 -8.21 20.53 -12.36
C GLY A 31 -8.61 19.08 -12.09
N LEU A 32 -9.42 18.86 -11.05
CA LEU A 32 -9.93 17.53 -10.70
C LEU A 32 -10.88 16.99 -11.77
N THR A 33 -11.74 17.82 -12.34
CA THR A 33 -12.65 17.43 -13.43
C THR A 33 -11.87 16.97 -14.65
N ARG A 34 -10.83 17.73 -15.08
CA ARG A 34 -9.97 17.31 -16.20
C ARG A 34 -9.25 15.99 -15.93
N ALA A 35 -8.71 15.81 -14.72
CA ALA A 35 -8.05 14.57 -14.34
C ALA A 35 -9.03 13.38 -14.36
N ASN A 36 -10.26 13.60 -13.88
CA ASN A 36 -11.29 12.56 -13.86
C ASN A 36 -11.75 12.19 -15.28
N GLU A 37 -11.95 13.18 -16.16
CA GLU A 37 -12.24 12.95 -17.58
C GLU A 37 -11.12 12.14 -18.26
N ALA A 38 -9.85 12.50 -18.03
CA ALA A 38 -8.71 11.78 -18.58
C ALA A 38 -8.68 10.31 -18.10
N LEU A 39 -8.90 10.07 -16.80
CA LEU A 39 -8.99 8.72 -16.23
C LEU A 39 -10.19 7.94 -16.77
N GLN A 40 -11.32 8.59 -17.03
CA GLN A 40 -12.48 7.95 -17.63
C GLN A 40 -12.20 7.50 -19.07
N PHE A 41 -11.56 8.35 -19.87
CA PHE A 41 -11.15 7.98 -21.23
C PHE A 41 -10.13 6.84 -21.23
N GLU A 42 -9.14 6.87 -20.33
CA GLU A 42 -8.18 5.79 -20.18
C GLU A 42 -8.87 4.48 -19.81
N ASN A 43 -9.78 4.50 -18.83
CA ASN A 43 -10.56 3.33 -18.44
C ASN A 43 -11.40 2.77 -19.59
N GLN A 44 -12.03 3.63 -20.41
CA GLN A 44 -12.76 3.18 -21.59
C GLN A 44 -11.84 2.49 -22.60
N GLY A 45 -10.65 3.05 -22.84
CA GLY A 45 -9.65 2.46 -23.72
C GLY A 45 -9.14 1.11 -23.20
N LEU A 46 -8.90 1.00 -21.89
CA LEU A 46 -8.52 -0.26 -21.25
C LEU A 46 -9.64 -1.30 -21.33
N LYS A 47 -10.89 -0.90 -21.14
CA LYS A 47 -12.06 -1.78 -21.27
C LYS A 47 -12.20 -2.32 -22.69
N ALA A 48 -12.06 -1.45 -23.70
CA ALA A 48 -12.09 -1.88 -25.10
C ALA A 48 -10.97 -2.87 -25.42
N LYS A 49 -9.75 -2.66 -24.88
CA LYS A 49 -8.64 -3.62 -25.02
C LYS A 49 -8.94 -4.95 -24.34
N TRP A 50 -9.54 -4.91 -23.15
CA TRP A 50 -9.94 -6.09 -22.41
C TRP A 50 -11.01 -6.89 -23.15
N ASP A 51 -12.05 -6.21 -23.63
CA ASP A 51 -13.16 -6.82 -24.39
C ASP A 51 -12.68 -7.40 -25.74
N SER A 52 -11.59 -6.85 -26.30
CA SER A 52 -10.93 -7.37 -27.50
C SER A 52 -9.93 -8.50 -27.22
N SER A 53 -9.66 -8.83 -25.96
CA SER A 53 -8.74 -9.89 -25.60
C SER A 53 -9.46 -11.25 -25.66
N ASP A 54 -9.02 -12.13 -26.56
CA ASP A 54 -9.47 -13.53 -26.61
C ASP A 54 -8.95 -14.38 -25.42
N ALA A 55 -8.28 -13.76 -24.45
CA ALA A 55 -7.70 -14.45 -23.31
C ALA A 55 -8.78 -14.91 -22.33
N VAL A 56 -8.90 -16.23 -22.16
CA VAL A 56 -9.77 -16.81 -21.13
C VAL A 56 -9.10 -16.61 -19.77
N PRO A 57 -9.77 -15.95 -18.80
CA PRO A 57 -9.19 -15.75 -17.47
C PRO A 57 -9.01 -17.10 -16.76
N ILE A 58 -7.83 -17.28 -16.15
CA ILE A 58 -7.48 -18.49 -15.41
C ILE A 58 -8.17 -18.52 -14.05
N LEU A 59 -8.26 -17.36 -13.39
CA LEU A 59 -8.88 -17.17 -12.09
C LEU A 59 -9.70 -15.88 -12.10
N TYR A 60 -10.76 -15.85 -11.30
CA TYR A 60 -11.55 -14.65 -11.01
C TYR A 60 -11.17 -14.12 -9.64
N MET A 61 -11.22 -12.79 -9.48
CA MET A 61 -10.97 -12.14 -8.19
C MET A 61 -12.08 -12.44 -7.19
N GLY A 62 -11.70 -12.54 -5.91
CA GLY A 62 -12.64 -12.54 -4.79
C GLY A 62 -12.91 -11.12 -4.26
N ASP A 63 -13.43 -11.04 -3.04
CA ASP A 63 -13.83 -9.76 -2.41
C ASP A 63 -12.68 -9.00 -1.72
N GLU A 64 -11.48 -9.59 -1.64
CA GLU A 64 -10.31 -8.91 -1.05
C GLU A 64 -9.78 -7.83 -1.99
N TYR A 65 -9.41 -6.68 -1.41
CA TYR A 65 -8.85 -5.54 -2.14
C TYR A 65 -7.33 -5.50 -2.03
N GLU A 66 -6.67 -4.98 -3.07
CA GLU A 66 -5.23 -4.75 -3.02
C GLU A 66 -4.90 -3.54 -2.14
N PHE A 67 -3.95 -3.70 -1.21
CA PHE A 67 -3.37 -2.60 -0.43
C PHE A 67 -2.38 -1.77 -1.25
N TYR A 68 -1.72 -2.41 -2.21
CA TYR A 68 -0.84 -1.75 -3.18
C TYR A 68 -0.98 -2.41 -4.55
N GLN A 69 -0.68 -1.65 -5.61
CA GLN A 69 -0.87 -2.11 -6.98
C GLN A 69 -0.17 -3.45 -7.25
N GLY A 70 -0.96 -4.45 -7.67
CA GLY A 70 -0.48 -5.78 -8.04
C GLY A 70 -0.19 -6.71 -6.86
N GLU A 71 -0.55 -6.34 -5.63
CA GLU A 71 -0.32 -7.15 -4.43
C GLU A 71 -0.91 -8.55 -4.55
N ILE A 72 -2.19 -8.69 -4.89
CA ILE A 72 -2.87 -9.99 -4.88
C ILE A 72 -2.23 -10.90 -5.92
N LYS A 73 -1.97 -10.37 -7.12
CA LYS A 73 -1.28 -11.12 -8.17
C LYS A 73 0.10 -11.57 -7.72
N ASP A 74 0.88 -10.68 -7.11
CA ASP A 74 2.24 -10.99 -6.65
C ASP A 74 2.25 -12.06 -5.54
N ILE A 75 1.33 -11.98 -4.57
CA ILE A 75 1.17 -12.99 -3.51
C ILE A 75 0.77 -14.35 -4.09
N ILE A 76 -0.18 -14.40 -5.03
CA ILE A 76 -0.55 -15.67 -5.67
C ILE A 76 0.65 -16.29 -6.42
N LEU A 77 1.41 -15.46 -7.14
CA LEU A 77 2.63 -15.91 -7.82
C LEU A 77 3.74 -16.33 -6.85
N SER A 78 3.83 -15.72 -5.67
CA SER A 78 4.76 -16.14 -4.61
C SER A 78 4.41 -17.52 -4.07
N VAL A 79 3.13 -17.77 -3.76
CA VAL A 79 2.64 -19.09 -3.32
C VAL A 79 2.91 -20.16 -4.37
N LEU A 80 2.66 -19.86 -5.65
CA LEU A 80 2.98 -20.78 -6.75
C LEU A 80 4.48 -21.04 -6.85
N SER A 81 5.31 -20.00 -6.73
CA SER A 81 6.76 -20.10 -6.76
C SER A 81 7.30 -20.95 -5.61
N ASP A 82 6.80 -20.76 -4.39
CA ASP A 82 7.23 -21.50 -3.21
C ASP A 82 6.88 -22.99 -3.31
N SER A 83 5.70 -23.29 -3.89
CA SER A 83 5.25 -24.66 -4.12
C SER A 83 6.17 -25.47 -5.05
N LEU A 84 6.97 -24.82 -5.90
CA LEU A 84 7.89 -25.50 -6.82
C LEU A 84 8.93 -26.36 -6.09
N SER A 85 9.26 -26.02 -4.84
CA SER A 85 10.23 -26.77 -4.03
C SER A 85 9.74 -28.18 -3.66
N ASP A 86 8.42 -28.34 -3.49
CA ASP A 86 7.79 -29.59 -3.09
C ASP A 86 7.25 -30.40 -4.27
N ILE A 87 7.17 -29.80 -5.47
CA ILE A 87 6.63 -30.47 -6.67
C ILE A 87 7.70 -31.41 -7.28
N PRO A 88 7.34 -32.67 -7.59
CA PRO A 88 8.27 -33.58 -8.27
C PRO A 88 8.80 -33.03 -9.60
N PRO A 89 10.12 -33.14 -9.86
CA PRO A 89 10.71 -32.68 -11.11
C PRO A 89 10.17 -33.46 -12.31
N LYS A 90 10.14 -32.83 -13.49
CA LYS A 90 9.63 -33.41 -14.76
C LYS A 90 8.17 -33.87 -14.67
N SER A 91 7.35 -33.18 -13.88
CA SER A 91 5.93 -33.46 -13.74
C SER A 91 5.09 -32.40 -14.44
N ARG A 92 3.89 -32.82 -14.90
CA ARG A 92 2.92 -31.89 -15.49
C ARG A 92 2.56 -30.72 -14.56
N ARG A 93 2.53 -30.96 -13.24
CA ARG A 93 2.27 -29.92 -12.23
C ARG A 93 3.38 -28.86 -12.24
N MET A 94 4.65 -29.27 -12.31
CA MET A 94 5.78 -28.34 -12.39
C MET A 94 5.73 -27.51 -13.67
N ASP A 95 5.44 -28.15 -14.80
CA ASP A 95 5.38 -27.46 -16.09
C ASP A 95 4.28 -26.40 -16.09
N ILE A 96 3.08 -26.73 -15.61
CA ILE A 96 1.96 -25.78 -15.50
C ILE A 96 2.33 -24.60 -14.60
N VAL A 97 2.87 -24.86 -13.40
CA VAL A 97 3.21 -23.79 -12.45
C VAL A 97 4.28 -22.85 -13.00
N LYS A 98 5.33 -23.40 -13.64
CA LYS A 98 6.38 -22.59 -14.28
C LYS A 98 5.84 -21.76 -15.44
N ASP A 99 4.97 -22.34 -16.26
CA ASP A 99 4.36 -21.66 -17.40
C ASP A 99 3.52 -20.47 -16.93
N ILE A 100 2.66 -20.67 -15.92
CA ILE A 100 1.87 -19.59 -15.32
C ILE A 100 2.77 -18.50 -14.74
N ILE A 101 3.79 -18.84 -13.95
CA ILE A 101 4.71 -17.84 -13.39
C ILE A 101 5.41 -17.06 -14.51
N GLY A 102 5.87 -17.74 -15.56
CA GLY A 102 6.57 -17.12 -16.68
C GLY A 102 5.69 -16.20 -17.52
N ALA A 103 4.42 -16.56 -17.72
CA ALA A 103 3.46 -15.77 -18.49
C ALA A 103 2.91 -14.54 -17.74
N ASN A 104 3.08 -14.47 -16.42
CA ASN A 104 2.44 -13.46 -15.57
C ASN A 104 3.39 -12.39 -15.02
N ASP A 105 4.64 -12.32 -15.48
CA ASP A 105 5.58 -11.26 -15.10
C ASP A 105 5.72 -11.11 -13.58
N TYR A 106 6.18 -12.16 -12.91
CA TYR A 106 6.30 -12.21 -11.45
C TYR A 106 7.38 -11.23 -10.93
N GLN A 107 6.94 -10.10 -10.39
CA GLN A 107 7.78 -8.99 -9.92
C GLN A 107 8.46 -9.23 -8.55
N LYS A 108 7.97 -10.18 -7.74
CA LYS A 108 8.52 -10.53 -6.42
C LYS A 108 8.45 -9.38 -5.42
N LEU A 109 7.36 -8.63 -5.44
CA LEU A 109 7.14 -7.48 -4.56
C LEU A 109 7.08 -7.89 -3.08
N SER A 110 6.34 -8.96 -2.75
CA SER A 110 6.21 -9.47 -1.38
C SER A 110 7.57 -9.96 -0.84
N VAL A 111 8.35 -10.63 -1.69
CA VAL A 111 9.73 -11.07 -1.37
C VAL A 111 10.62 -9.87 -1.08
N ALA A 112 10.57 -8.82 -1.91
CA ALA A 112 11.36 -7.60 -1.70
C ALA A 112 10.99 -6.90 -0.38
N LYS A 113 9.68 -6.78 -0.09
CA LYS A 113 9.18 -6.22 1.18
C LYS A 113 9.61 -7.07 2.39
N ALA A 114 9.57 -8.40 2.27
CA ALA A 114 10.03 -9.30 3.31
C ALA A 114 11.53 -9.12 3.62
N GLU A 115 12.38 -9.00 2.59
CA GLU A 115 13.80 -8.73 2.76
C GLU A 115 14.06 -7.34 3.38
N GLU A 116 13.26 -6.35 3.02
CA GLU A 116 13.32 -5.03 3.64
C GLU A 116 12.97 -5.07 5.12
N ILE A 117 11.92 -5.81 5.52
CA ILE A 117 11.58 -6.03 6.93
C ILE A 117 12.71 -6.72 7.69
N LYS A 118 13.31 -7.78 7.12
CA LYS A 118 14.46 -8.46 7.73
C LYS A 118 15.60 -7.49 7.96
N ARG A 119 15.88 -6.60 6.99
CA ARG A 119 16.93 -5.58 7.09
C ARG A 119 16.62 -4.56 8.17
N LEU A 120 15.40 -4.04 8.20
CA LEU A 120 14.96 -3.01 9.15
C LEU A 120 14.98 -3.50 10.60
N LEU A 121 14.62 -4.77 10.83
CA LEU A 121 14.49 -5.34 12.18
C LEU A 121 15.70 -6.17 12.63
N LYS A 122 16.74 -6.32 11.80
CA LYS A 122 17.92 -7.17 12.09
C LYS A 122 18.55 -6.88 13.45
N ASN A 123 18.67 -5.60 13.81
CA ASN A 123 19.27 -5.12 15.05
C ASN A 123 18.26 -4.27 15.83
N TYR A 124 17.01 -4.73 15.91
CA TYR A 124 15.96 -4.00 16.61
C TYR A 124 16.31 -3.79 18.09
N ASP A 125 16.47 -2.52 18.49
CA ASP A 125 16.77 -2.05 19.85
C ASP A 125 15.66 -1.15 20.42
N GLY A 126 14.61 -0.92 19.63
CA GLY A 126 13.49 -0.04 19.94
C GLY A 126 12.95 0.65 18.68
N MET A 127 11.87 1.41 18.83
CA MET A 127 11.24 2.11 17.70
C MET A 127 11.90 3.47 17.45
N SER A 128 13.05 3.47 16.80
CA SER A 128 13.70 4.71 16.34
C SER A 128 12.83 5.47 15.33
N GLY A 129 13.01 6.79 15.24
CA GLY A 129 12.26 7.61 14.26
C GLY A 129 12.45 7.14 12.81
N ARG A 130 13.68 6.71 12.46
CA ARG A 130 13.99 6.17 11.14
C ARG A 130 13.27 4.84 10.86
N LEU A 131 13.28 3.92 11.83
CA LEU A 131 12.56 2.64 11.69
C LEU A 131 11.06 2.87 11.58
N ARG A 132 10.50 3.76 12.40
CA ARG A 132 9.09 4.14 12.37
C ARG A 132 8.70 4.66 10.98
N GLN A 133 9.51 5.54 10.39
CA GLN A 133 9.22 6.06 9.06
C GLN A 133 9.32 4.96 7.99
N ALA A 134 10.36 4.13 8.02
CA ALA A 134 10.51 3.04 7.05
C ALA A 134 9.35 2.02 7.11
N LEU A 135 8.85 1.71 8.31
CA LEU A 135 7.67 0.87 8.46
C LEU A 135 6.41 1.55 7.93
N LYS A 136 6.24 2.87 8.13
CA LYS A 136 5.13 3.63 7.53
C LYS A 136 5.19 3.63 6.01
N ASP A 137 6.38 3.79 5.43
CA ASP A 137 6.58 3.75 3.98
C ASP A 137 6.23 2.38 3.38
N LEU A 138 6.32 1.32 4.18
CA LEU A 138 5.86 -0.04 3.83
C LEU A 138 4.36 -0.27 4.02
N GLY A 139 3.62 0.71 4.55
CA GLY A 139 2.18 0.62 4.79
C GLY A 139 1.80 0.25 6.23
N PHE A 140 2.74 0.27 7.19
CA PHE A 140 2.40 -0.02 8.59
C PHE A 140 1.97 1.22 9.37
N GLU A 141 0.86 1.09 10.07
CA GLU A 141 0.44 1.99 11.13
C GLU A 141 0.98 1.54 12.48
N ILE A 142 1.53 2.48 13.25
CA ILE A 142 2.20 2.19 14.52
C ILE A 142 1.52 2.99 15.62
N THR A 143 0.83 2.29 16.52
CA THR A 143 0.21 2.86 17.72
C THR A 143 0.92 2.37 18.99
N GLU A 144 0.85 3.15 20.06
CA GLU A 144 1.46 2.79 21.33
C GLU A 144 0.44 2.15 22.27
N GLU A 145 0.78 0.99 22.82
CA GLU A 145 -0.08 0.24 23.73
C GLU A 145 0.73 -0.22 24.94
N GLY A 146 0.76 0.63 25.97
CA GLY A 146 1.52 0.37 27.20
C GLY A 146 3.02 0.13 26.92
N LYS A 147 3.47 -1.11 27.16
CA LYS A 147 4.85 -1.58 26.96
C LYS A 147 5.17 -2.04 25.54
N HIS A 148 4.18 -2.03 24.64
CA HIS A 148 4.30 -2.53 23.28
C HIS A 148 3.91 -1.45 22.25
N TYR A 149 4.38 -1.64 21.03
CA TYR A 149 3.87 -0.97 19.84
C TYR A 149 2.96 -1.94 19.11
N LYS A 150 1.74 -1.52 18.79
CA LYS A 150 0.87 -2.25 17.89
C LYS A 150 1.18 -1.81 16.45
N ILE A 151 1.44 -2.78 15.60
CA ILE A 151 1.83 -2.61 14.20
C ILE A 151 0.69 -3.17 13.36
N THR A 152 -0.02 -2.32 12.62
CA THR A 152 -1.20 -2.70 11.81
C THR A 152 -0.89 -2.46 10.34
N TYR A 153 -1.18 -3.43 9.47
CA TYR A 153 -0.91 -3.30 8.04
C TYR A 153 -2.06 -2.58 7.33
N PHE A 154 -1.78 -1.46 6.67
CA PHE A 154 -2.74 -0.59 5.97
C PHE A 154 -3.99 -0.21 6.79
N GLY A 155 -3.87 -0.16 8.12
CA GLY A 155 -4.97 0.16 9.03
C GLY A 155 -6.03 -0.93 9.17
N ASP A 156 -5.88 -2.08 8.49
CA ASP A 156 -6.80 -3.20 8.63
C ASP A 156 -6.54 -3.94 9.95
N GLY A 157 -7.52 -3.86 10.87
CA GLY A 157 -7.44 -4.46 12.20
C GLY A 157 -7.27 -5.98 12.20
N ARG A 158 -7.59 -6.68 11.10
CA ARG A 158 -7.34 -8.12 10.92
C ARG A 158 -5.84 -8.44 10.91
N TYR A 159 -5.02 -7.51 10.44
CA TYR A 159 -3.60 -7.72 10.14
C TYR A 159 -2.72 -6.89 11.08
N HIS A 160 -2.50 -7.38 12.30
CA HIS A 160 -1.68 -6.67 13.28
C HIS A 160 -0.72 -7.58 14.09
N THR A 161 0.44 -7.03 14.46
CA THR A 161 1.41 -7.66 15.37
C THR A 161 1.86 -6.66 16.45
N VAL A 162 2.62 -7.14 17.44
CA VAL A 162 3.10 -6.31 18.56
C VAL A 162 4.62 -6.38 18.70
N PHE A 163 5.27 -5.23 18.83
CA PHE A 163 6.70 -5.14 19.14
C PHE A 163 6.89 -4.63 20.56
N ALA A 164 7.79 -5.23 21.34
CA ALA A 164 8.16 -4.68 22.65
C ALA A 164 8.89 -3.34 22.51
N LYS A 165 8.57 -2.36 23.36
CA LYS A 165 9.28 -1.07 23.42
C LYS A 165 10.76 -1.24 23.78
N THR A 166 11.04 -2.21 24.64
CA THR A 166 12.38 -2.59 25.06
C THR A 166 12.57 -4.07 24.73
N PRO A 167 13.33 -4.41 23.68
CA PRO A 167 13.59 -5.80 23.34
C PRO A 167 14.42 -6.47 24.43
N SER A 168 14.06 -7.71 24.79
CA SER A 168 14.71 -8.46 25.87
C SER A 168 16.01 -9.14 25.45
N ASP A 169 16.19 -9.37 24.14
CA ASP A 169 17.38 -10.04 23.58
C ASP A 169 17.66 -9.62 22.12
N GLY A 170 18.83 -9.98 21.60
CA GLY A 170 19.21 -9.74 20.20
C GLY A 170 18.44 -10.57 19.16
N ARG A 171 17.52 -11.45 19.58
CA ARG A 171 16.68 -12.26 18.69
C ARG A 171 15.31 -11.63 18.46
N SER A 172 14.89 -10.74 19.34
CA SER A 172 13.60 -10.06 19.32
C SER A 172 13.30 -9.43 17.95
N GLY A 173 14.28 -8.75 17.35
CA GLY A 173 14.14 -8.19 16.00
C GLY A 173 13.91 -9.22 14.90
N LYS A 174 14.61 -10.35 14.93
CA LYS A 174 14.41 -11.45 13.96
C LYS A 174 13.05 -12.12 14.14
N ASN A 175 12.60 -12.28 15.38
CA ASN A 175 11.29 -12.86 15.66
C ASN A 175 10.17 -11.93 15.18
N ASN A 176 10.30 -10.62 15.43
CA ASN A 176 9.39 -9.61 14.92
C ASN A 176 9.35 -9.62 13.38
N ALA A 177 10.51 -9.66 12.72
CA ALA A 177 10.59 -9.78 11.27
C ALA A 177 9.86 -11.02 10.75
N GLN A 178 10.08 -12.18 11.38
CA GLN A 178 9.45 -13.41 10.97
C GLN A 178 7.92 -13.39 11.16
N ALA A 179 7.44 -12.76 12.22
CA ALA A 179 6.01 -12.59 12.48
C ALA A 179 5.36 -11.69 11.44
N VAL A 180 5.99 -10.56 11.11
CA VAL A 180 5.55 -9.64 10.05
C VAL A 180 5.50 -10.36 8.70
N ILE A 181 6.60 -11.01 8.31
CA ILE A 181 6.69 -11.70 7.02
C ILE A 181 5.60 -12.75 6.89
N ARG A 182 5.48 -13.67 7.86
CA ARG A 182 4.47 -14.74 7.78
C ARG A 182 3.03 -14.25 7.69
N MET A 183 2.75 -13.05 8.19
CA MET A 183 1.39 -12.54 8.28
C MET A 183 1.03 -11.63 7.11
N PHE A 184 2.01 -11.01 6.45
CA PHE A 184 1.76 -9.96 5.47
C PHE A 184 2.41 -10.19 4.10
N PHE A 185 3.41 -11.07 3.95
CA PHE A 185 4.22 -11.23 2.72
C PHE A 185 4.50 -12.68 2.34
#